data_AF-A0A413ITQ6-F1
#
_entry.id   AF-A0A413ITQ6-F1
#
_cell.length_a   1.000
_cell.length_b   1.000
_cell.length_c   1.000
_cell.angle_alpha   90.00
_cell.angle_beta   90.00
_cell.angle_gamma   90.00
#
_symmetry.space_group_name_H-M   'P 1'
#
loop_
_entity.id
_entity.type
_entity.pdbx_description
1 polymer ?
#
loop_
_entity_poly.entity_id
_entity_poly.type
_entity_poly.pdbx_seq_one_letter_code
_entity_poly.pdbx_strand_id
1 'polypeptide(L)'
;MDNLQLIQSKIHEIRGQRVMLDFDLAEMYGTETKYLKRAVRSNIKRFPSDFMFELTKEEFDNLRCKNCTSNKRGGTRFMPFAFTEQGVAMLSSVLNSDVAIEININIMRAFIAVRQMLSNPIESRVERIETQVRELKQYMEEVLVDQNDINEDTMIQLELINQTLAELQAKDQSSKNRNPIGYRLPGREDNK
;
A
#
# COMPACT_ATOMS: atom_id res chain seq x y z
N MET A 1 -6.86 -4.81 -31.44
CA MET A 1 -6.83 -4.53 -29.99
C MET A 1 -6.82 -5.82 -29.16
N ASP A 2 -7.36 -6.93 -29.67
CA ASP A 2 -7.48 -8.21 -28.92
C ASP A 2 -6.14 -8.92 -28.63
N ASN A 3 -5.11 -8.73 -29.47
CA ASN A 3 -3.82 -9.40 -29.28
C ASN A 3 -3.09 -8.96 -28.01
N LEU A 4 -3.25 -7.71 -27.57
CA LEU A 4 -2.49 -7.20 -26.42
C LEU A 4 -3.01 -7.79 -25.10
N GLN A 5 -4.33 -7.91 -24.93
CA GLN A 5 -4.93 -8.50 -23.75
C GLN A 5 -4.63 -10.00 -23.64
N LEU A 6 -4.64 -10.70 -24.78
CA LEU A 6 -4.29 -12.12 -24.83
C LEU A 6 -2.84 -12.32 -24.37
N ILE A 7 -1.90 -11.52 -24.88
CA ILE A 7 -0.49 -11.57 -24.49
C ILE A 7 -0.32 -11.25 -23.01
N GLN A 8 -1.00 -10.22 -22.49
CA GLN A 8 -0.95 -9.85 -21.07
C GLN A 8 -1.38 -11.00 -20.15
N SER A 9 -2.40 -11.77 -20.53
CA SER A 9 -2.88 -12.92 -19.73
C SER A 9 -1.87 -14.06 -19.58
N LYS A 10 -0.87 -14.11 -20.47
CA LYS A 10 0.17 -15.13 -20.55
C LYS A 10 1.50 -14.67 -19.93
N ILE A 11 1.55 -13.47 -19.37
CA ILE A 11 2.70 -12.98 -18.61
C ILE A 11 2.54 -13.43 -17.16
N HIS A 12 3.50 -14.21 -16.67
CA HIS A 12 3.51 -14.72 -15.31
C HIS A 12 4.61 -14.05 -14.49
N GLU A 13 4.41 -13.96 -13.17
CA GLU A 13 5.43 -13.48 -12.25
C GLU A 13 6.06 -14.67 -11.52
N ILE A 14 7.33 -14.94 -11.80
CA ILE A 14 8.09 -16.06 -11.24
C ILE A 14 9.47 -15.55 -10.81
N ARG A 15 9.88 -15.86 -9.58
CA ARG A 15 11.13 -15.34 -8.97
C ARG A 15 11.24 -13.80 -9.00
N GLY A 16 10.10 -13.10 -8.90
CA GLY A 16 10.05 -11.63 -8.99
C GLY A 16 10.34 -11.07 -10.38
N GLN A 17 10.41 -11.93 -11.39
CA GLN A 17 10.59 -11.55 -12.79
C GLN A 17 9.31 -11.85 -13.58
N ARG A 18 9.00 -10.98 -14.53
CA ARG A 18 7.92 -11.23 -15.48
C ARG A 18 8.43 -12.10 -16.61
N VAL A 19 7.78 -13.22 -16.80
CA VAL A 19 8.21 -14.24 -17.73
C VAL A 19 7.05 -14.77 -18.56
N MET A 20 7.37 -15.18 -19.79
CA MET A 20 6.48 -15.96 -20.63
C MET A 20 7.01 -17.39 -20.77
N LEU A 21 6.09 -18.35 -20.84
CA LEU A 21 6.43 -19.77 -20.91
C LEU A 21 6.64 -20.20 -22.36
N ASP A 22 7.54 -21.16 -22.55
CA ASP A 22 7.88 -21.70 -23.87
C ASP A 22 6.68 -22.20 -24.69
N PHE A 23 5.66 -22.78 -24.04
CA PHE A 23 4.46 -23.27 -24.70
C PHE A 23 3.53 -22.15 -25.16
N ASP A 24 3.39 -21.09 -24.38
CA ASP A 24 2.61 -19.93 -24.78
C ASP A 24 3.32 -19.18 -25.91
N LEU A 25 4.64 -19.03 -25.83
CA LEU A 25 5.44 -18.41 -26.90
C LEU A 25 5.38 -19.23 -28.19
N ALA A 26 5.51 -20.55 -28.10
CA ALA A 26 5.44 -21.43 -29.26
C ALA A 26 4.06 -21.35 -29.95
N GLU A 27 2.98 -21.38 -29.17
CA GLU A 27 1.60 -21.21 -29.65
C GLU A 27 1.43 -19.87 -30.36
N MET A 28 1.90 -18.78 -29.75
CA MET A 28 1.83 -17.45 -30.37
C MET A 28 2.61 -17.42 -31.68
N TYR A 29 3.87 -17.84 -31.68
CA TYR A 29 4.72 -17.83 -32.88
C TYR A 29 4.25 -18.82 -33.98
N GLY A 30 3.23 -19.64 -33.74
CA GLY A 30 2.78 -20.66 -34.69
C GLY A 30 3.81 -21.77 -34.90
N THR A 31 4.60 -22.08 -33.87
CA THR A 31 5.67 -23.09 -33.92
C THR A 31 5.44 -24.18 -32.87
N GLU A 32 5.99 -25.38 -33.08
CA GLU A 32 5.94 -26.38 -32.01
C GLU A 32 6.93 -26.02 -30.89
N THR A 33 6.53 -26.25 -29.64
CA THR A 33 7.38 -26.12 -28.45
C THR A 33 8.73 -26.80 -28.58
N LYS A 34 8.76 -27.97 -29.23
CA LYS A 34 9.98 -28.74 -29.48
C LYS A 34 10.96 -27.98 -30.38
N TYR A 35 10.48 -27.31 -31.43
CA TYR A 35 11.33 -26.51 -32.32
C TYR A 35 11.87 -25.29 -31.60
N LEU A 36 11.05 -24.58 -30.82
CA LEU A 36 11.48 -23.45 -30.01
C LEU A 36 12.61 -23.85 -29.05
N LYS A 37 12.39 -24.93 -28.28
CA LYS A 37 13.42 -25.48 -27.36
C LYS A 37 14.71 -25.84 -28.07
N ARG A 38 14.61 -26.46 -29.24
CA ARG A 38 15.77 -26.85 -30.04
C ARG A 38 16.55 -25.62 -30.52
N ALA A 39 15.85 -24.61 -31.03
CA ALA A 39 16.46 -23.39 -31.55
C ALA A 39 17.21 -22.62 -30.44
N VAL A 40 16.61 -22.55 -29.25
CA VAL A 40 17.22 -21.95 -28.06
C VAL A 40 18.45 -22.74 -27.59
N ARG A 41 18.35 -24.06 -27.48
CA ARG A 41 19.49 -24.92 -27.10
C ARG A 41 20.65 -24.82 -28.09
N SER A 42 20.37 -24.70 -29.38
CA SER A 42 21.39 -24.49 -30.41
C SER A 42 22.08 -23.13 -30.32
N ASN A 43 21.43 -22.14 -29.68
CA ASN A 43 21.91 -20.76 -29.54
C ASN A 43 22.12 -20.39 -28.07
N ILE A 44 22.45 -21.34 -27.19
CA ILE A 44 22.49 -21.12 -25.74
C ILE A 44 23.41 -19.96 -25.31
N LYS A 45 24.45 -19.65 -26.07
CA LYS A 45 25.34 -18.49 -25.85
C LYS A 45 24.61 -17.14 -25.86
N ARG A 46 23.44 -17.07 -26.50
CA ARG A 46 22.57 -15.89 -26.59
C ARG A 46 21.56 -15.77 -25.43
N PHE A 47 21.43 -16.83 -24.62
CA PHE A 47 20.46 -16.92 -23.53
C PHE A 47 21.19 -17.14 -22.20
N PRO A 48 21.72 -16.06 -21.59
CA PRO A 48 22.23 -16.13 -20.22
C PRO A 48 21.09 -16.43 -19.23
N SER A 49 21.44 -16.76 -17.98
CA SER A 49 20.49 -17.09 -16.90
C SER A 49 19.43 -16.02 -16.65
N ASP A 50 19.75 -14.76 -16.94
CA ASP A 50 18.86 -13.62 -16.69
C ASP A 50 17.82 -13.43 -17.81
N PHE A 51 18.03 -14.09 -18.95
CA PHE A 51 17.15 -14.01 -20.11
C PHE A 51 16.16 -15.17 -20.12
N MET A 52 16.58 -16.31 -19.57
CA MET A 52 15.84 -17.54 -19.61
C MET A 52 16.29 -18.49 -18.51
N PHE A 53 15.35 -19.18 -17.91
CA PHE A 53 15.63 -20.26 -16.96
C PHE A 53 14.60 -21.38 -17.07
N GLU A 54 14.99 -22.58 -16.62
CA GLU A 54 14.06 -23.71 -16.49
C GLU A 54 13.32 -23.62 -15.15
N LEU A 55 12.01 -23.87 -15.19
CA LEU A 55 11.20 -23.88 -13.98
C LEU A 55 11.48 -25.12 -13.14
N THR A 56 11.47 -24.95 -11.82
CA THR A 56 11.46 -26.11 -10.92
C THR A 56 10.08 -26.78 -10.95
N LYS A 57 10.04 -28.04 -10.54
CA LYS A 57 8.79 -28.78 -10.44
C LYS A 57 7.79 -28.07 -9.51
N GLU A 58 8.26 -27.54 -8.40
CA GLU A 58 7.45 -26.78 -7.44
C GLU A 58 6.91 -25.48 -8.03
N GLU A 59 7.73 -24.73 -8.77
CA GLU A 59 7.31 -23.50 -9.45
C GLU A 59 6.23 -23.80 -10.49
N PHE A 60 6.40 -24.87 -11.27
CA PHE A 60 5.46 -25.28 -12.28
C PHE A 60 4.13 -25.78 -11.68
N ASP A 61 4.20 -26.59 -10.61
CA ASP A 61 3.00 -27.07 -9.90
C ASP A 61 2.22 -25.91 -9.27
N ASN A 62 2.92 -24.94 -8.66
CA ASN A 62 2.30 -23.73 -8.12
C ASN A 62 1.62 -22.89 -9.20
N LEU A 63 2.26 -22.73 -10.36
CA LEU A 63 1.69 -22.00 -11.50
C LEU A 63 0.41 -22.69 -12.02
N ARG A 64 0.41 -24.02 -12.09
CA ARG A 64 -0.75 -24.81 -12.52
C ARG A 64 -1.92 -24.72 -11.55
N CYS A 65 -1.64 -24.73 -10.24
CA CYS A 65 -2.64 -24.55 -9.20
C CYS A 65 -3.31 -23.17 -9.28
N LYS A 66 -2.52 -22.11 -9.50
CA LYS A 66 -3.03 -20.74 -9.68
C LYS A 66 -3.88 -20.58 -10.94
N ASN A 67 -3.52 -21.25 -12.01
CA ASN A 67 -4.23 -21.17 -13.29
C ASN A 67 -5.42 -22.16 -13.38
N CYS A 68 -5.85 -22.76 -12.26
CA CYS A 68 -6.96 -23.71 -12.14
C CYS A 68 -6.97 -24.82 -13.24
N THR A 69 -5.79 -25.18 -13.76
CA THR A 69 -5.70 -26.05 -14.93
C THR A 69 -5.68 -27.51 -14.46
N SER A 70 -6.83 -28.18 -14.56
CA SER A 70 -7.06 -29.55 -14.08
C SER A 70 -5.91 -30.53 -14.42
N ASN A 71 -5.68 -31.49 -13.53
CA ASN A 71 -4.73 -32.60 -13.69
C ASN A 71 -5.16 -33.54 -14.83
N LYS A 72 -5.08 -33.10 -16.10
CA LYS A 72 -5.21 -34.00 -17.24
C LYS A 72 -3.97 -34.87 -17.35
N ARG A 73 -4.19 -36.16 -17.09
CA ARG A 73 -3.38 -37.36 -17.36
C ARG A 73 -2.31 -37.11 -18.45
N GLY A 74 -1.07 -36.94 -18.04
CA GLY A 74 0.06 -36.64 -18.93
C GLY A 74 0.92 -35.56 -18.33
N GLY A 75 1.71 -35.90 -17.30
CA GLY A 75 2.72 -34.98 -16.78
C GLY A 75 3.63 -34.51 -17.90
N THR A 76 3.97 -33.22 -17.92
CA THR A 76 4.98 -32.67 -18.82
C THR A 76 6.29 -33.42 -18.57
N ARG A 77 6.77 -34.14 -19.57
CA ARG A 77 8.02 -34.93 -19.47
C ARG A 77 9.27 -34.06 -19.30
N PHE A 78 9.16 -32.77 -19.63
CA PHE A 78 10.22 -31.77 -19.53
C PHE A 78 9.66 -30.52 -18.87
N MET A 79 10.43 -29.90 -17.98
CA MET A 79 10.03 -28.63 -17.40
C MET A 79 10.00 -27.54 -18.48
N PRO A 80 9.04 -26.61 -18.39
CA PRO A 80 8.99 -25.49 -19.30
C PRO A 80 10.10 -24.50 -18.99
N PHE A 81 10.59 -23.86 -20.04
CA PHE A 81 11.44 -22.69 -19.94
C PHE A 81 10.59 -21.44 -19.78
N ALA A 82 11.06 -20.57 -18.90
CA ALA A 82 10.56 -19.22 -18.68
C ALA A 82 11.51 -18.23 -19.37
N PHE A 83 10.96 -17.30 -20.13
CA PHE A 83 11.69 -16.26 -20.84
C PHE A 83 11.31 -14.90 -20.29
N THR A 84 12.29 -14.09 -19.91
CA THR A 84 12.08 -12.70 -19.52
C THR A 84 11.86 -11.83 -20.76
N GLU A 85 11.54 -10.55 -20.58
CA GLU A 85 11.41 -9.59 -21.70
C GLU A 85 12.64 -9.61 -22.61
N GLN A 86 13.85 -9.65 -22.03
CA GLN A 86 15.11 -9.73 -22.76
C GLN A 86 15.27 -11.09 -23.48
N GLY A 87 14.85 -12.18 -22.85
CA GLY A 87 14.84 -13.50 -23.47
C GLY A 87 13.91 -13.58 -24.68
N VAL A 88 12.71 -13.02 -24.57
CA VAL A 88 11.76 -12.93 -25.68
C VAL A 88 12.32 -12.05 -26.79
N ALA A 89 12.90 -10.90 -26.46
CA ALA A 89 13.59 -10.07 -27.44
C ALA A 89 14.68 -10.85 -28.19
N MET A 90 15.45 -11.70 -27.50
CA MET A 90 16.47 -12.54 -28.15
C MET A 90 15.87 -13.63 -29.05
N LEU A 91 14.64 -14.09 -28.82
CA LEU A 91 13.98 -15.04 -29.71
C LEU A 91 13.79 -14.49 -31.13
N SER A 92 13.65 -13.16 -31.30
CA SER A 92 13.60 -12.55 -32.64
C SER A 92 14.87 -12.76 -33.48
N SER A 93 16.02 -12.97 -32.83
CA SER A 93 17.29 -13.24 -33.51
C SER A 93 17.47 -14.71 -33.91
N VAL A 94 16.57 -15.56 -33.42
CA VAL A 94 16.59 -17.02 -33.58
C VAL A 94 15.43 -17.49 -34.45
N LEU A 95 14.27 -16.85 -34.32
CA LEU A 95 13.07 -17.09 -35.11
C LEU A 95 12.89 -15.97 -36.14
N ASN A 96 13.20 -16.28 -37.40
CA ASN A 96 13.22 -15.32 -38.50
C ASN A 96 11.97 -15.37 -39.39
N SER A 97 10.81 -15.83 -38.89
CA SER A 97 9.57 -15.79 -39.69
C SER A 97 8.87 -14.44 -39.53
N ASP A 98 8.20 -13.97 -40.58
CA ASP A 98 7.46 -12.69 -40.54
C ASP A 98 6.43 -12.66 -39.40
N VAL A 99 5.75 -13.79 -39.18
CA VAL A 99 4.82 -13.99 -38.06
C VAL A 99 5.52 -13.87 -36.71
N ALA A 100 6.70 -14.48 -36.55
CA ALA A 100 7.44 -14.41 -35.29
C ALA A 100 7.95 -13.00 -35.00
N ILE A 101 8.37 -12.27 -36.03
CA ILE A 101 8.82 -10.88 -35.91
C ILE A 101 7.67 -9.99 -35.43
N GLU A 102 6.50 -10.07 -36.05
CA GLU A 102 5.33 -9.27 -35.67
C GLU A 102 4.89 -9.57 -34.22
N ILE A 103 4.81 -10.85 -33.88
CA ILE A 103 4.39 -11.28 -32.55
C ILE A 103 5.39 -10.86 -31.50
N ASN A 104 6.69 -10.93 -31.79
CA ASN A 104 7.71 -10.45 -30.87
C ASN A 104 7.55 -8.95 -30.57
N ILE A 105 7.26 -8.14 -31.59
CA ILE A 105 6.98 -6.70 -31.41
C ILE A 105 5.75 -6.51 -30.49
N ASN A 106 4.69 -7.28 -30.71
CA ASN A 106 3.49 -7.21 -29.89
C ASN A 106 3.73 -7.66 -28.44
N ILE A 107 4.53 -8.70 -28.24
CA ILE A 107 4.92 -9.17 -26.91
C ILE A 107 5.72 -8.09 -26.17
N MET A 108 6.72 -7.49 -26.82
CA MET A 108 7.51 -6.40 -26.24
C MET A 108 6.63 -5.21 -25.84
N ARG A 109 5.68 -4.82 -26.69
CA ARG A 109 4.69 -3.77 -26.36
C ARG A 109 3.86 -4.12 -25.13
N ALA A 110 3.43 -5.37 -25.00
CA ALA A 110 2.69 -5.81 -23.82
C ALA A 110 3.56 -5.75 -22.56
N PHE A 111 4.80 -6.24 -22.59
CA PHE A 111 5.72 -6.14 -21.45
C PHE A 111 5.92 -4.68 -20.99
N ILE A 112 6.14 -3.76 -21.94
CA ILE A 112 6.24 -2.32 -21.67
C ILE A 112 4.95 -1.78 -21.07
N ALA A 113 3.78 -2.12 -21.62
CA ALA A 113 2.49 -1.67 -21.11
C ALA A 113 2.24 -2.15 -19.67
N VAL A 114 2.50 -3.43 -19.37
CA VAL A 114 2.36 -3.96 -18.00
C VAL A 114 3.39 -3.27 -17.08
N ARG A 115 4.58 -2.90 -17.58
CA ARG A 115 5.59 -2.18 -16.78
C ARG A 115 5.09 -0.78 -16.46
N GLN A 116 4.56 -0.06 -17.44
CA GLN A 116 3.96 1.26 -17.25
C GLN A 116 2.78 1.22 -16.28
N MET A 117 1.92 0.20 -16.35
CA MET A 117 0.81 0.03 -15.40
C MET A 117 1.26 -0.11 -13.95
N LEU A 118 2.39 -0.77 -13.68
CA LEU A 118 2.96 -0.84 -12.33
C LEU A 118 3.87 0.35 -11.99
N SER A 119 4.39 1.04 -13.01
CA SER A 119 5.18 2.26 -12.85
C SER A 119 4.29 3.51 -12.70
N ASN A 120 2.97 3.39 -12.94
CA ASN A 120 2.00 4.41 -12.56
C ASN A 120 2.07 4.60 -11.04
N PRO A 121 2.47 5.77 -10.58
CA PRO A 121 3.60 5.80 -9.69
C PRO A 121 3.14 5.67 -8.25
N ILE A 122 3.96 4.97 -7.49
CA ILE A 122 4.04 5.11 -6.03
C ILE A 122 4.04 6.60 -5.65
N GLU A 123 4.59 7.49 -6.48
CA GLU A 123 4.52 8.95 -6.35
C GLU A 123 3.10 9.46 -6.20
N SER A 124 2.11 8.98 -6.97
CA SER A 124 0.71 9.46 -6.84
C SER A 124 0.09 9.09 -5.48
N ARG A 125 0.52 7.97 -4.89
CA ARG A 125 0.05 7.53 -3.59
C ARG A 125 0.79 8.24 -2.46
N VAL A 126 2.09 8.44 -2.61
CA VAL A 126 2.91 9.21 -1.67
C VAL A 126 2.46 10.66 -1.64
N GLU A 127 2.24 11.28 -2.80
CA GLU A 127 1.77 12.65 -2.92
C GLU A 127 0.37 12.83 -2.30
N ARG A 128 -0.55 11.87 -2.52
CA ARG A 128 -1.86 11.84 -1.84
C ARG A 128 -1.72 11.68 -0.32
N ILE A 129 -0.82 10.81 0.15
CA ILE A 129 -0.57 10.64 1.59
C ILE A 129 0.02 11.91 2.18
N GLU A 130 0.96 12.56 1.50
CA GLU A 130 1.55 13.83 1.92
C GLU A 130 0.50 14.95 2.00
N THR A 131 -0.46 14.99 1.08
CA THR A 131 -1.57 15.95 1.14
C THR A 131 -2.45 15.69 2.36
N GLN A 132 -2.84 14.43 2.59
CA GLN A 132 -3.68 14.06 3.74
C GLN A 132 -2.99 14.34 5.09
N VAL A 133 -1.67 14.07 5.19
CA VAL A 133 -0.90 14.38 6.40
C VAL A 133 -0.83 15.90 6.64
N ARG A 134 -0.75 16.71 5.58
CA ARG A 134 -0.74 18.17 5.69
C ARG A 134 -2.09 18.71 6.17
N GLU A 135 -3.19 18.23 5.59
CA GLU A 135 -4.55 18.59 6.00
C GLU A 135 -4.82 18.22 7.47
N LEU A 136 -4.42 17.02 7.88
CA LEU A 136 -4.54 16.57 9.27
C LEU A 136 -3.74 17.46 10.24
N LYS A 137 -2.53 17.87 9.86
CA LYS A 137 -1.72 18.79 10.68
C LYS A 137 -2.42 20.14 10.84
N GLN A 138 -2.98 20.68 9.76
CA GLN A 138 -3.66 21.97 9.80
C GLN A 138 -4.92 21.92 10.67
N TYR A 139 -5.70 20.84 10.57
CA TYR A 139 -6.86 20.61 11.45
C TYR A 139 -6.45 20.48 12.92
N MET A 140 -5.37 19.76 13.23
CA MET A 140 -4.86 19.66 14.60
C MET A 140 -4.42 21.02 15.15
N GLU A 141 -3.79 21.86 14.33
CA GLU A 141 -3.34 23.19 14.74
C GLU A 141 -4.52 24.12 15.03
N GLU A 142 -5.57 24.07 14.19
CA GLU A 142 -6.83 24.79 14.43
C GLU A 142 -7.49 24.36 15.75
N VAL A 143 -7.63 23.05 16.00
CA VAL A 143 -8.21 22.53 17.25
C VAL A 143 -7.38 22.92 18.48
N LEU A 144 -6.05 22.99 18.37
CA LEU A 144 -5.18 23.40 19.47
C LEU A 144 -5.30 24.90 19.78
N VAL A 145 -5.52 25.75 18.78
CA VAL A 145 -5.81 27.18 18.99
C VAL A 145 -7.11 27.33 19.79
N ASP A 146 -8.19 26.67 19.37
CA ASP A 146 -9.48 26.71 20.07
C ASP A 146 -9.36 26.24 21.53
N GLN A 147 -8.58 25.18 21.77
CA GLN A 147 -8.35 24.67 23.13
C GLN A 147 -7.52 25.63 24.00
N ASN A 148 -6.55 26.33 23.41
CA ASN A 148 -5.78 27.33 24.15
C ASN A 148 -6.65 28.53 24.54
N ASP A 149 -7.52 29.00 23.65
CA ASP A 149 -8.45 30.09 23.94
C ASP A 149 -9.40 29.72 25.10
N ILE A 150 -9.96 28.49 25.07
CA ILE A 150 -10.81 27.98 26.16
C ILE A 150 -10.02 27.87 27.48
N ASN A 151 -8.75 27.46 27.41
CA ASN A 151 -7.90 27.34 28.59
C ASN A 151 -7.54 28.73 29.17
N GLU A 152 -7.32 29.73 28.34
CA GLU A 152 -7.12 31.11 28.79
C GLU A 152 -8.38 31.67 29.47
N ASP A 153 -9.55 31.50 28.85
CA ASP A 153 -10.83 31.93 29.42
C ASP A 153 -11.10 31.27 30.78
N THR A 154 -10.84 29.96 30.90
CA THR A 154 -11.02 29.25 32.18
C THR A 154 -10.04 29.71 33.25
N MET A 155 -8.79 30.05 32.88
CA MET A 155 -7.82 30.64 33.82
C MET A 155 -8.30 32.01 34.33
N ILE A 156 -8.79 32.87 33.44
CA ILE A 156 -9.34 34.18 33.81
C ILE A 156 -10.55 34.02 34.75
N GLN A 157 -11.45 33.07 34.47
CA GLN A 157 -12.60 32.81 35.33
C GLN A 157 -12.19 32.31 36.72
N LEU A 158 -11.21 31.41 36.82
CA LEU A 158 -10.69 30.94 38.10
C LEU A 158 -10.02 32.07 38.90
N GLU A 159 -9.29 32.96 38.23
CA GLU A 159 -8.68 34.13 38.87
C GLU A 159 -9.74 35.07 39.45
N LEU A 160 -10.80 35.37 38.68
CA LEU A 160 -11.92 36.20 39.13
C LEU A 160 -12.66 35.57 40.32
N ILE A 161 -12.89 34.26 40.29
CA ILE A 161 -13.50 33.52 41.41
C ILE A 161 -12.63 33.65 42.67
N ASN A 162 -11.31 33.47 42.54
CA ASN A 162 -10.41 33.60 43.70
C ASN A 162 -10.38 35.02 44.26
N GLN A 163 -10.37 36.05 43.40
CA GLN A 163 -10.45 37.45 43.83
C GLN A 163 -11.76 37.72 44.59
N THR A 164 -12.91 37.30 44.05
CA THR A 164 -14.21 37.50 44.71
C THR A 164 -14.32 36.74 46.03
N LEU A 165 -13.80 35.52 46.12
CA LEU A 165 -13.73 34.75 47.37
C LEU A 165 -12.87 35.46 48.42
N ALA A 166 -11.73 36.03 48.02
CA ALA A 166 -10.86 36.81 48.91
C ALA A 166 -11.56 38.06 49.45
N GLU A 167 -12.28 38.80 48.59
CA GLU A 167 -13.06 39.97 48.99
C GLU A 167 -14.19 39.61 49.98
N LEU A 168 -14.91 38.52 49.73
CA LEU A 168 -15.97 38.04 50.63
C LEU A 168 -15.42 37.61 51.99
N GLN A 169 -14.29 36.90 52.03
CA GLN A 169 -13.62 36.51 53.28
C GLN A 169 -13.12 37.72 54.09
N ALA A 170 -12.58 38.74 53.41
CA ALA A 170 -12.17 39.99 54.05
C ALA A 170 -13.38 40.75 54.65
N LYS A 171 -14.54 40.70 53.97
CA LYS A 171 -15.78 41.32 54.45
C LYS A 171 -16.33 40.63 55.69
N ASP A 172 -16.30 39.29 55.75
CA ASP A 172 -16.79 38.52 56.91
C ASP A 172 -15.93 38.72 58.16
N GLN A 173 -14.62 38.94 58.03
CA GLN A 173 -13.73 39.25 59.17
C GLN A 173 -14.03 40.60 59.84
N SER A 174 -14.66 41.54 59.14
CA SER A 174 -15.08 42.85 59.68
C SER A 174 -16.35 42.81 60.54
N SER A 175 -17.02 41.64 60.64
CA SER A 175 -18.29 41.46 61.35
C SER A 175 -18.17 40.84 62.75
N LYS A 176 -17.09 41.10 63.49
CA LYS A 176 -16.94 40.60 64.87
C LYS A 176 -17.28 41.66 65.93
N ASN A 177 -18.57 41.76 66.20
CA ASN A 177 -19.16 41.87 67.55
C ASN A 177 -20.69 41.76 67.40
N ARG A 178 -21.20 40.53 67.31
CA ARG A 178 -22.64 40.30 67.35
C ARG A 178 -23.09 40.37 68.81
N ASN A 179 -23.98 41.30 69.12
CA ASN A 179 -24.61 41.37 70.44
C ASN A 179 -25.32 40.03 70.70
N PRO A 180 -25.15 39.42 71.89
CA PRO A 180 -25.85 38.20 72.23
C PRO A 180 -27.36 38.46 72.18
N ILE A 181 -28.08 37.69 71.36
CA ILE A 181 -29.53 37.78 71.23
C ILE A 181 -30.15 36.73 72.16
N GLY A 182 -30.82 37.22 73.19
CA GLY A 182 -31.59 36.43 74.15
C GLY A 182 -32.31 37.37 75.12
N TYR A 183 -33.46 36.95 75.64
CA TYR A 183 -34.20 37.70 76.66
C TYR A 183 -33.77 37.21 78.05
N ARG A 184 -33.53 38.14 78.99
CA ARG A 184 -33.30 37.80 80.40
C ARG A 184 -34.61 37.29 80.99
N LEU A 185 -34.57 36.07 81.53
CA LEU A 185 -35.69 35.50 82.28
C LEU A 185 -35.83 36.26 83.62
N PRO A 186 -37.02 36.74 84.00
CA PRO A 186 -37.23 37.40 85.28
C PRO A 186 -37.20 36.35 86.40
N GLY A 187 -36.20 36.44 87.28
CA GLY A 187 -36.14 35.64 88.51
C GLY A 187 -34.86 34.83 88.76
N ARG A 188 -33.80 34.98 87.96
CA ARG A 188 -32.49 34.42 88.29
C ARG A 188 -31.50 35.55 88.51
N GLU A 189 -31.24 35.88 89.78
CA GLU A 189 -30.09 36.70 90.13
C GLU A 189 -28.82 35.95 89.72
N ASP A 190 -28.01 36.62 88.93
CA ASP A 190 -26.70 36.15 88.49
C ASP A 190 -25.78 36.04 89.71
N ASN A 191 -25.47 34.81 90.14
CA ASN A 191 -24.32 34.55 91.00
C ASN A 191 -23.26 33.79 90.19
N LYS A 192 -22.33 34.60 89.67
CA LYS A 192 -20.99 34.32 89.12
C LYS A 192 -20.87 33.31 87.97
#